data_AF-A0A4P7PDP8-F1
#
_entry.id   AF-A0A4P7PDP8-F1
#
_cell.length_a   1.000
_cell.length_b   1.000
_cell.length_c   1.000
_cell.angle_alpha   90.00
_cell.angle_beta   90.00
_cell.angle_gamma   90.00
#
_symmetry.space_group_name_H-M   'P 1'
#
loop_
_entity.id
_entity.type
_entity.pdbx_description
1 polymer ?
#
loop_
_entity_poly.entity_id
_entity_poly.type
_entity_poly.pdbx_seq_one_letter_code
_entity_poly.pdbx_strand_id
1 'polypeptide(L)'
;MTDNISLAVQMDVNPDDLDENGVLKPYRAPEFPPYPTDELETCDEQPSNGDAPPDEEFLSSPRIGWCPSGSVSDGICSPFNNIRTDWMGRYATSNLRVDELILPGTHNAGMDKQASYSNSYDTCQDVSPHSQLQTGIRALDLRVQFFSGYPQGDRRRFAIFHSSNSGRNIEGDVLQAVINLSTAHRNEVVILDFHDFKNFTVAAHRELATVIKNRLGSKLIEPKWKTLVLRQLWALQKTVVIAYNDEQRDPLFWPGVNQRWIGKDRPSSSELKSFIDRVGNETKPDYQLRAIQAHKYTLVYQPDDMSPDVMNWFAAGENNSPIMKFFIINTDWSLRHRFVDNCIYANSLRNRKRASVHWTPNNIPGGMMDDYYHAIVVETSNGNWSSSLFAPSNPPDAATMLIICRAQLQTLLHTSNSDFPNGIITLAQNNVVLFQYTQKKWVLQNTRTYTPNSSGNTVPAPLADEKLIKYQTGDGNWTEHISLPTSAPTYSYVEISSSAGYYSQIHRQSGRRVYRCQRGDKYLFMFNQGVWQPVKPAIHSYGAAQAGAQMADTGTEQTRVHFKDGDWIAQITLPANAWQGDTVTLTSNATYTATVMGTNLESGASVQLRRGDTLHYRYVASIGKWRSWQGLDNE
;
A
#
# COMPACT_ATOMS: atom_id res chain seq x y z
N MET A 1 -47.23 -3.23 -10.06
CA MET A 1 -46.23 -3.26 -8.97
C MET A 1 -44.87 -3.17 -9.63
N THR A 2 -44.33 -1.96 -9.70
CA THR A 2 -42.96 -1.66 -10.10
C THR A 2 -42.01 -2.29 -9.09
N ASP A 3 -40.95 -2.92 -9.58
CA ASP A 3 -39.92 -3.53 -8.73
C ASP A 3 -39.17 -2.40 -7.99
N ASN A 4 -39.55 -2.15 -6.72
CA ASN A 4 -38.99 -1.10 -5.88
C ASN A 4 -37.45 -1.17 -5.79
N ILE A 5 -36.86 -2.34 -6.02
CA ILE A 5 -35.41 -2.51 -6.06
C ILE A 5 -34.83 -1.77 -7.27
N SER A 6 -35.41 -1.95 -8.47
CA SER A 6 -34.92 -1.27 -9.68
C SER A 6 -35.11 0.25 -9.61
N LEU A 7 -36.19 0.72 -8.99
CA LEU A 7 -36.46 2.15 -8.86
C LEU A 7 -35.56 2.81 -7.82
N ALA A 8 -35.33 2.15 -6.68
CA ALA A 8 -34.41 2.59 -5.64
C ALA A 8 -32.96 2.71 -6.17
N VAL A 9 -32.54 1.79 -7.04
CA VAL A 9 -31.25 1.86 -7.74
C VAL A 9 -31.16 3.08 -8.66
N GLN A 10 -32.25 3.42 -9.38
CA GLN A 10 -32.28 4.62 -10.24
C GLN A 10 -32.28 5.93 -9.45
N MET A 11 -32.94 5.93 -8.29
CA MET A 11 -33.08 7.10 -7.42
C MET A 11 -31.94 7.26 -6.41
N ASP A 12 -31.05 6.27 -6.31
CA ASP A 12 -29.96 6.22 -5.33
C ASP A 12 -30.44 6.35 -3.88
N VAL A 13 -31.46 5.56 -3.52
CA VAL A 13 -32.02 5.49 -2.17
C VAL A 13 -32.14 4.04 -1.71
N ASN A 14 -32.34 3.81 -0.40
CA ASN A 14 -32.58 2.46 0.08
C ASN A 14 -33.97 1.99 -0.38
N PRO A 15 -34.14 0.72 -0.83
CA PRO A 15 -35.46 0.20 -1.20
C PRO A 15 -36.54 0.38 -0.12
N ASP A 16 -36.16 0.31 1.16
CA ASP A 16 -37.07 0.50 2.30
C ASP A 16 -37.51 1.96 2.48
N ASP A 17 -36.82 2.92 1.86
CA ASP A 17 -37.18 4.35 1.86
C ASP A 17 -38.28 4.65 0.82
N LEU A 18 -38.64 3.70 -0.03
CA LEU A 18 -39.74 3.84 -1.01
C LEU A 18 -41.05 3.27 -0.47
N ASP A 19 -42.17 3.91 -0.79
CA ASP A 19 -43.51 3.37 -0.55
C ASP A 19 -43.92 2.33 -1.63
N GLU A 20 -45.13 1.78 -1.51
CA GLU A 20 -45.67 0.78 -2.44
C GLU A 20 -45.85 1.27 -3.89
N ASN A 21 -45.79 2.59 -4.09
CA ASN A 21 -45.90 3.24 -5.40
C ASN A 21 -44.53 3.70 -5.94
N GLY A 22 -43.43 3.40 -5.23
CA GLY A 22 -42.07 3.80 -5.63
C GLY A 22 -41.76 5.27 -5.35
N VAL A 23 -42.53 5.94 -4.48
CA VAL A 23 -42.28 7.33 -4.07
C VAL A 23 -41.45 7.35 -2.79
N LEU A 24 -40.48 8.27 -2.71
CA LEU A 24 -39.66 8.45 -1.51
C LEU A 24 -40.55 8.83 -0.33
N LYS A 25 -40.48 8.06 0.75
CA LYS A 25 -41.16 8.39 2.00
C LYS A 25 -40.65 9.75 2.51
N PRO A 26 -41.53 10.66 2.95
CA PRO A 26 -41.09 11.92 3.54
C PRO A 26 -40.19 11.63 4.74
N TYR A 27 -39.01 12.28 4.77
CA TYR A 27 -38.09 12.16 5.90
C TYR A 27 -38.81 12.57 7.19
N ARG A 28 -39.06 11.59 8.07
CA ARG A 28 -39.46 11.83 9.45
C ARG A 28 -38.20 11.77 10.30
N ALA A 29 -37.89 12.87 10.97
CA ALA A 29 -36.91 12.82 12.05
C ALA A 29 -37.37 11.76 13.07
N PRO A 30 -36.46 10.95 13.66
CA PRO A 30 -36.85 9.98 14.68
C PRO A 30 -37.57 10.70 15.83
N GLU A 31 -38.83 10.35 16.08
CA GLU A 31 -39.53 10.74 17.31
C GLU A 31 -39.20 9.71 18.38
N PHE A 32 -38.50 10.15 19.41
CA PHE A 32 -38.12 9.32 20.55
C PHE A 32 -39.27 9.28 21.56
N PRO A 33 -39.58 8.11 22.16
CA PRO A 33 -40.59 8.04 23.22
C PRO A 33 -40.14 8.87 24.44
N PRO A 34 -41.05 9.62 25.10
CA PRO A 34 -40.73 10.22 26.39
C PRO A 34 -40.48 9.15 27.45
N TYR A 35 -39.56 9.48 28.35
CA TYR A 35 -39.01 8.64 29.41
C TYR A 35 -40.08 8.10 30.38
N PRO A 36 -40.08 6.80 30.77
CA PRO A 36 -40.77 6.37 31.98
C PRO A 36 -39.97 6.83 33.20
N THR A 37 -40.54 7.74 33.96
CA THR A 37 -39.99 8.21 35.24
C THR A 37 -40.18 7.13 36.30
N ASP A 38 -39.10 6.43 36.67
CA ASP A 38 -39.06 5.66 37.91
C ASP A 38 -38.00 6.25 38.84
N GLU A 39 -38.44 6.47 40.06
CA GLU A 39 -37.75 7.15 41.15
C GLU A 39 -36.47 6.41 41.56
N LEU A 40 -35.38 7.16 41.72
CA LEU A 40 -34.12 6.69 42.28
C LEU A 40 -34.27 6.52 43.80
N GLU A 41 -34.42 5.30 44.29
CA GLU A 41 -34.18 4.98 45.69
C GLU A 41 -32.67 4.84 45.95
N THR A 42 -32.15 5.71 46.83
CA THR A 42 -30.81 5.64 47.40
C THR A 42 -30.77 4.62 48.53
N CYS A 43 -29.73 3.79 48.62
CA CYS A 43 -29.41 3.07 49.86
C CYS A 43 -27.90 3.09 50.13
N ASP A 44 -27.54 3.74 51.24
CA ASP A 44 -26.28 3.58 51.98
C ASP A 44 -26.28 2.26 52.75
N GLU A 45 -25.14 1.57 52.87
CA GLU A 45 -24.73 0.86 54.10
C GLU A 45 -23.24 0.40 54.06
N GLN A 46 -22.57 0.51 55.20
CA GLN A 46 -21.15 0.17 55.44
C GLN A 46 -20.93 -1.33 55.75
N PRO A 47 -19.72 -1.89 55.56
CA PRO A 47 -19.47 -3.34 55.67
C PRO A 47 -19.04 -3.80 57.07
N SER A 48 -19.43 -5.04 57.44
CA SER A 48 -18.85 -5.80 58.55
C SER A 48 -18.17 -7.09 58.08
N ASN A 49 -17.02 -7.39 58.69
CA ASN A 49 -16.04 -8.45 58.42
C ASN A 49 -16.56 -9.90 58.38
N GLY A 50 -15.87 -10.76 57.61
CA GLY A 50 -15.55 -12.14 58.01
C GLY A 50 -15.79 -13.27 56.99
N ASP A 51 -14.73 -13.58 56.22
CA ASP A 51 -14.32 -14.87 55.61
C ASP A 51 -15.27 -15.76 54.78
N ALA A 52 -15.03 -15.80 53.46
CA ALA A 52 -14.80 -16.96 52.56
C ALA A 52 -14.71 -16.44 51.10
N PRO A 53 -13.99 -17.08 50.15
CA PRO A 53 -13.81 -16.51 48.80
C PRO A 53 -15.11 -16.69 47.99
N PRO A 54 -15.75 -15.63 47.46
CA PRO A 54 -17.03 -15.81 46.82
C PRO A 54 -16.86 -16.23 45.35
N ASP A 55 -17.50 -17.34 45.06
CA ASP A 55 -18.06 -17.66 43.76
C ASP A 55 -18.96 -16.49 43.30
N GLU A 56 -18.86 -16.12 42.02
CA GLU A 56 -19.79 -15.28 41.25
C GLU A 56 -20.66 -14.27 42.04
N GLU A 57 -20.12 -13.11 42.41
CA GLU A 57 -20.93 -11.98 42.89
C GLU A 57 -21.22 -11.00 41.75
N PHE A 58 -22.50 -10.91 41.36
CA PHE A 58 -23.02 -9.89 40.46
C PHE A 58 -22.79 -8.51 41.06
N LEU A 59 -21.82 -7.76 40.53
CA LEU A 59 -21.61 -6.37 40.90
C LEU A 59 -22.83 -5.53 40.48
N SER A 60 -23.56 -5.02 41.47
CA SER A 60 -24.73 -4.14 41.34
C SER A 60 -24.37 -2.67 41.08
N SER A 61 -23.08 -2.33 40.94
CA SER A 61 -22.58 -0.96 40.72
C SER A 61 -21.38 -0.95 39.75
N PRO A 62 -21.26 0.04 38.82
CA PRO A 62 -20.12 0.12 37.91
C PRO A 62 -18.81 0.36 38.67
N ARG A 63 -17.75 -0.38 38.28
CA ARG A 63 -16.40 -0.21 38.83
C ARG A 63 -15.86 1.18 38.46
N ILE A 64 -15.22 1.87 39.41
CA ILE A 64 -14.52 3.14 39.16
C ILE A 64 -13.16 2.81 38.50
N GLY A 65 -12.83 3.49 37.41
CA GLY A 65 -11.61 3.26 36.63
C GLY A 65 -10.32 3.03 37.44
N TRP A 66 -9.47 2.10 37.00
CA TRP A 66 -8.22 1.76 37.68
C TRP A 66 -7.02 2.51 37.11
N CYS A 67 -6.64 3.62 37.76
CA CYS A 67 -5.52 4.48 37.36
C CYS A 67 -4.35 4.47 38.37
N PRO A 68 -3.58 3.37 38.48
CA PRO A 68 -2.48 3.30 39.43
C PRO A 68 -1.41 4.35 39.11
N SER A 69 -1.05 5.14 40.13
CA SER A 69 -0.10 6.26 40.02
C SER A 69 -0.52 7.34 39.01
N GLY A 70 -1.81 7.63 38.94
CA GLY A 70 -2.39 8.71 38.15
C GLY A 70 -3.66 9.26 38.79
N SER A 71 -4.37 10.12 38.09
CA SER A 71 -5.71 10.60 38.46
C SER A 71 -6.72 10.22 37.39
N VAL A 72 -7.97 10.00 37.79
CA VAL A 72 -9.10 9.89 36.86
C VAL A 72 -9.89 11.20 36.93
N SER A 73 -10.02 11.88 35.80
CA SER A 73 -10.93 13.04 35.62
C SER A 73 -11.72 12.81 34.34
N ASP A 74 -13.04 13.02 34.39
CA ASP A 74 -13.93 12.93 33.24
C ASP A 74 -13.80 11.61 32.44
N GLY A 75 -13.58 10.50 33.15
CA GLY A 75 -13.41 9.17 32.55
C GLY A 75 -12.02 8.92 31.92
N ILE A 76 -11.06 9.84 32.11
CA ILE A 76 -9.70 9.71 31.61
C ILE A 76 -8.73 9.46 32.77
N CYS A 77 -8.09 8.29 32.75
CA CYS A 77 -6.92 7.98 33.55
C CYS A 77 -5.69 8.67 32.97
N SER A 78 -5.17 9.66 33.71
CA SER A 78 -3.98 10.43 33.38
C SER A 78 -2.81 10.03 34.29
N PRO A 79 -1.80 9.28 33.79
CA PRO A 79 -0.61 8.95 34.57
C PRO A 79 0.36 10.15 34.61
N PHE A 80 1.10 10.32 35.71
CA PHE A 80 2.05 11.44 35.84
C PHE A 80 3.26 11.36 34.91
N ASN A 81 3.55 10.20 34.32
CA ASN A 81 4.85 9.92 33.68
C ASN A 81 4.81 9.57 32.18
N ASN A 82 3.63 9.56 31.53
CA ASN A 82 3.50 9.21 30.12
C ASN A 82 2.74 10.26 29.32
N ILE A 83 3.31 10.67 28.19
CA ILE A 83 2.65 11.54 27.20
C ILE A 83 1.98 10.66 26.15
N ARG A 84 0.64 10.61 26.16
CA ARG A 84 -0.11 9.72 25.26
C ARG A 84 -0.47 10.36 23.91
N THR A 85 -0.34 11.68 23.76
CA THR A 85 -0.83 12.37 22.55
C THR A 85 0.01 12.08 21.31
N ASP A 86 1.32 11.88 21.45
CA ASP A 86 2.28 11.65 20.36
C ASP A 86 3.18 10.42 20.62
N TRP A 87 2.58 9.39 21.24
CA TRP A 87 3.33 8.27 21.80
C TRP A 87 4.06 7.43 20.75
N MET A 88 3.54 7.31 19.52
CA MET A 88 4.16 6.48 18.49
C MET A 88 5.49 7.08 18.05
N GLY A 89 5.51 8.38 17.76
CA GLY A 89 6.73 9.11 17.44
C GLY A 89 7.70 9.20 18.62
N ARG A 90 7.19 9.27 19.85
CA ARG A 90 7.97 9.49 21.07
C ARG A 90 8.64 8.24 21.63
N TYR A 91 7.92 7.11 21.73
CA TYR A 91 8.34 5.93 22.52
C TYR A 91 8.76 4.70 21.69
N ALA A 92 9.34 4.95 20.52
CA ALA A 92 9.96 3.95 19.64
C ALA A 92 8.98 2.91 19.05
N THR A 93 8.29 3.30 17.98
CA THR A 93 7.46 2.40 17.14
C THR A 93 7.91 2.33 15.67
N SER A 94 8.92 3.11 15.32
CA SER A 94 9.36 3.37 13.95
C SER A 94 9.71 2.13 13.10
N ASN A 95 10.05 1.00 13.73
CA ASN A 95 10.47 -0.25 13.07
C ASN A 95 9.34 -1.25 12.85
N LEU A 96 8.09 -0.87 13.18
CA LEU A 96 6.91 -1.72 13.06
C LEU A 96 6.10 -1.34 11.82
N ARG A 97 5.51 -2.32 11.14
CA ARG A 97 4.44 -2.10 10.17
C ARG A 97 3.12 -1.86 10.88
N VAL A 98 2.13 -1.32 10.17
CA VAL A 98 0.79 -1.09 10.72
C VAL A 98 0.18 -2.38 11.29
N ASP A 99 0.30 -3.50 10.57
CA ASP A 99 -0.31 -4.77 10.95
C ASP A 99 0.37 -5.48 12.14
N GLU A 100 1.47 -4.92 12.64
CA GLU A 100 2.28 -5.46 13.74
C GLU A 100 2.21 -4.58 14.99
N LEU A 101 1.50 -3.46 14.93
CA LEU A 101 1.29 -2.61 16.09
C LEU A 101 0.32 -3.27 17.07
N ILE A 102 0.53 -3.00 18.35
CA ILE A 102 -0.46 -3.21 19.41
C ILE A 102 -1.17 -1.88 19.61
N LEU A 103 -2.40 -1.75 19.14
CA LEU A 103 -3.11 -0.49 19.16
C LEU A 103 -4.20 -0.51 20.22
N PRO A 104 -4.25 0.50 21.10
CA PRO A 104 -5.43 0.73 21.93
C PRO A 104 -6.56 1.19 21.00
N GLY A 105 -7.63 0.39 20.97
CA GLY A 105 -8.81 0.64 20.17
C GLY A 105 -10.04 0.85 21.04
N THR A 106 -11.03 1.55 20.49
CA THR A 106 -12.32 1.79 21.15
C THR A 106 -13.43 1.09 20.37
N HIS A 107 -14.21 0.26 21.06
CA HIS A 107 -15.47 -0.27 20.53
C HIS A 107 -16.49 0.86 20.41
N ASN A 108 -17.28 0.88 19.32
CA ASN A 108 -18.33 1.87 19.10
C ASN A 108 -17.86 3.32 19.38
N ALA A 109 -16.73 3.72 18.78
CA ALA A 109 -15.94 4.86 19.22
C ALA A 109 -16.70 6.20 19.30
N GLY A 110 -17.77 6.37 18.52
CA GLY A 110 -18.59 7.59 18.55
C GLY A 110 -19.86 7.51 19.41
N MET A 111 -20.05 6.44 20.20
CA MET A 111 -21.12 6.32 21.19
C MET A 111 -20.61 6.76 22.58
N ASP A 112 -20.32 8.05 22.71
CA ASP A 112 -19.70 8.63 23.92
C ASP A 112 -20.58 9.64 24.66
N LYS A 113 -20.25 9.91 25.93
CA LYS A 113 -21.01 10.82 26.81
C LYS A 113 -20.95 12.30 26.40
N GLN A 114 -20.04 12.70 25.51
CA GLN A 114 -19.91 14.08 25.03
C GLN A 114 -20.64 14.31 23.70
N ALA A 115 -21.33 13.29 23.18
CA ALA A 115 -22.10 13.41 21.96
C ALA A 115 -23.48 14.00 22.22
N SER A 116 -24.13 14.52 21.18
CA SER A 116 -25.40 15.27 21.29
C SER A 116 -26.63 14.36 21.32
N TYR A 117 -26.62 13.37 22.20
CA TYR A 117 -27.75 12.47 22.48
C TYR A 117 -27.84 12.17 23.98
N SER A 118 -28.99 11.67 24.43
CA SER A 118 -29.13 11.20 25.81
C SER A 118 -28.35 9.90 25.99
N ASN A 119 -27.46 9.86 27.00
CA ASN A 119 -26.74 8.64 27.36
C ASN A 119 -27.71 7.46 27.49
N SER A 120 -27.34 6.33 26.91
CA SER A 120 -28.16 5.14 26.81
C SER A 120 -27.33 3.88 27.01
N TYR A 121 -27.95 2.72 26.85
CA TYR A 121 -27.27 1.43 26.82
C TYR A 121 -26.34 1.24 25.61
N ASP A 122 -26.38 2.15 24.63
CA ASP A 122 -25.38 2.18 23.55
C ASP A 122 -24.11 2.97 23.96
N THR A 123 -24.18 3.80 25.01
CA THR A 123 -23.07 4.67 25.44
C THR A 123 -21.96 3.87 26.09
N CYS A 124 -20.81 3.78 25.44
CA CYS A 124 -19.70 2.92 25.84
C CYS A 124 -18.35 3.64 25.93
N GLN A 125 -18.29 4.95 25.63
CA GLN A 125 -17.08 5.75 25.78
C GLN A 125 -17.36 7.01 26.61
N ASP A 126 -16.38 7.51 27.36
CA ASP A 126 -16.57 8.72 28.18
C ASP A 126 -16.41 10.01 27.36
N VAL A 127 -15.58 9.99 26.31
CA VAL A 127 -15.16 11.20 25.61
C VAL A 127 -15.22 11.05 24.10
N SER A 128 -15.28 12.19 23.40
CA SER A 128 -15.37 12.25 21.94
C SER A 128 -14.22 11.53 21.22
N PRO A 129 -14.40 11.13 19.93
CA PRO A 129 -13.31 10.61 19.10
C PRO A 129 -12.08 11.52 19.06
N HIS A 130 -12.27 12.85 19.10
CA HIS A 130 -11.16 13.79 19.21
C HIS A 130 -10.35 13.58 20.49
N SER A 131 -11.01 13.59 21.64
CA SER A 131 -10.36 13.38 22.93
C SER A 131 -9.73 11.99 23.04
N GLN A 132 -10.40 10.95 22.53
CA GLN A 132 -9.84 9.59 22.46
C GLN A 132 -8.48 9.57 21.77
N LEU A 133 -8.36 10.19 20.59
CA LEU A 133 -7.10 10.30 19.87
C LEU A 133 -6.06 11.14 20.64
N GLN A 134 -6.47 12.23 21.29
CA GLN A 134 -5.55 13.06 22.09
C GLN A 134 -5.02 12.32 23.33
N THR A 135 -5.73 11.28 23.81
CA THR A 135 -5.33 10.44 24.95
C THR A 135 -4.73 9.10 24.52
N GLY A 136 -4.36 8.95 23.25
CA GLY A 136 -3.51 7.85 22.78
C GLY A 136 -4.24 6.67 22.14
N ILE A 137 -5.57 6.70 22.01
CA ILE A 137 -6.31 5.75 21.15
C ILE A 137 -5.85 5.92 19.70
N ARG A 138 -5.69 4.80 18.99
CA ARG A 138 -5.19 4.79 17.59
C ARG A 138 -5.98 3.88 16.66
N ALA A 139 -6.98 3.18 17.16
CA ALA A 139 -7.97 2.47 16.36
C ALA A 139 -9.38 2.87 16.81
N LEU A 140 -10.23 3.31 15.89
CA LEU A 140 -11.61 3.67 16.17
C LEU A 140 -12.54 2.71 15.42
N ASP A 141 -13.34 1.93 16.15
CA ASP A 141 -14.44 1.12 15.59
C ASP A 141 -15.63 2.03 15.27
N LEU A 142 -15.97 2.15 13.99
CA LEU A 142 -16.97 3.06 13.46
C LEU A 142 -18.11 2.27 12.82
N ARG A 143 -19.33 2.57 13.26
CA ARG A 143 -20.57 2.09 12.66
C ARG A 143 -21.31 3.29 12.10
N VAL A 144 -21.63 3.24 10.81
CA VAL A 144 -22.12 4.39 10.05
C VAL A 144 -23.52 4.16 9.50
N GLN A 145 -24.42 5.10 9.73
CA GLN A 145 -25.75 5.10 9.14
C GLN A 145 -25.82 6.15 8.05
N PHE A 146 -26.39 5.74 6.90
CA PHE A 146 -26.72 6.62 5.80
C PHE A 146 -28.13 7.21 5.93
N PHE A 147 -28.27 8.51 5.67
CA PHE A 147 -29.55 9.22 5.65
C PHE A 147 -29.79 9.87 4.28
N SER A 148 -30.63 9.23 3.46
CA SER A 148 -31.04 9.70 2.13
C SER A 148 -31.77 11.05 2.14
N GLY A 149 -32.43 11.39 3.25
CA GLY A 149 -33.23 12.61 3.41
C GLY A 149 -32.45 13.94 3.48
N TYR A 150 -31.13 13.91 3.65
CA TYR A 150 -30.28 15.12 3.57
C TYR A 150 -29.72 15.30 2.15
N PRO A 151 -29.50 16.52 1.65
CA PRO A 151 -28.91 16.74 0.32
C PRO A 151 -27.49 16.15 0.20
N GLN A 152 -27.13 15.62 -0.98
CA GLN A 152 -25.79 15.11 -1.26
C GLN A 152 -24.71 16.12 -0.87
N GLY A 153 -23.64 15.66 -0.21
CA GLY A 153 -22.58 16.51 0.32
C GLY A 153 -22.86 17.12 1.70
N ASP A 154 -24.06 16.94 2.27
CA ASP A 154 -24.31 17.27 3.68
C ASP A 154 -23.71 16.20 4.59
N ARG A 155 -22.81 16.60 5.50
CA ARG A 155 -22.15 15.68 6.44
C ARG A 155 -23.11 14.84 7.30
N ARG A 156 -24.34 15.31 7.54
CA ARG A 156 -25.37 14.60 8.32
C ARG A 156 -25.86 13.33 7.62
N ARG A 157 -25.55 13.16 6.33
CA ARG A 157 -25.81 11.91 5.59
C ARG A 157 -25.08 10.72 6.17
N PHE A 158 -23.92 10.91 6.82
CA PHE A 158 -23.09 9.84 7.37
C PHE A 158 -22.93 10.02 8.87
N ALA A 159 -23.93 9.59 9.63
CA ALA A 159 -23.93 9.69 11.08
C ALA A 159 -23.39 8.43 11.74
N ILE A 160 -22.90 8.55 12.97
CA ILE A 160 -22.50 7.40 13.79
C ILE A 160 -23.74 6.81 14.46
N PHE A 161 -23.85 5.49 14.45
CA PHE A 161 -25.01 4.79 15.00
C PHE A 161 -24.63 3.53 15.78
N HIS A 162 -25.56 3.09 16.62
CA HIS A 162 -25.69 1.72 17.11
C HIS A 162 -27.18 1.31 17.06
N SER A 163 -27.86 1.14 18.18
CA SER A 163 -29.33 1.07 18.18
C SER A 163 -29.91 2.47 17.92
N SER A 164 -29.25 3.49 18.46
CA SER A 164 -29.54 4.91 18.33
C SER A 164 -28.47 5.67 17.53
N ASN A 165 -28.77 6.90 17.12
CA ASN A 165 -27.80 7.82 16.51
C ASN A 165 -27.16 8.68 17.61
N SER A 166 -25.82 8.79 17.64
CA SER A 166 -25.13 9.59 18.67
C SER A 166 -25.16 11.10 18.42
N GLY A 167 -25.67 11.53 17.26
CA GLY A 167 -25.61 12.91 16.79
C GLY A 167 -24.26 13.30 16.16
N ARG A 168 -23.27 12.40 16.20
CA ARG A 168 -21.97 12.60 15.54
C ARG A 168 -22.02 12.20 14.07
N ASN A 169 -21.13 12.79 13.28
CA ASN A 169 -20.97 12.48 11.86
C ASN A 169 -19.51 12.20 11.50
N ILE A 170 -19.31 11.41 10.44
CA ILE A 170 -17.96 10.98 10.03
C ILE A 170 -17.06 12.17 9.70
N GLU A 171 -17.54 13.13 8.92
CA GLU A 171 -16.71 14.21 8.42
C GLU A 171 -16.27 15.19 9.53
N GLY A 172 -17.23 15.67 10.33
CA GLY A 172 -17.03 16.74 11.31
C GLY A 172 -16.44 16.25 12.63
N ASP A 173 -16.76 15.03 13.06
CA ASP A 173 -16.34 14.52 14.38
C ASP A 173 -15.14 13.58 14.28
N VAL A 174 -15.08 12.72 13.26
CA VAL A 174 -14.04 11.68 13.13
C VAL A 174 -12.90 12.14 12.23
N LEU A 175 -13.18 12.49 10.98
CA LEU A 175 -12.13 12.89 10.03
C LEU A 175 -11.43 14.17 10.50
N GLN A 176 -12.19 15.14 11.02
CA GLN A 176 -11.60 16.35 11.59
C GLN A 176 -10.70 16.05 12.79
N ALA A 177 -11.08 15.12 13.67
CA ALA A 177 -10.25 14.71 14.80
C ALA A 177 -8.90 14.12 14.36
N VAL A 178 -8.92 13.25 13.33
CA VAL A 178 -7.70 12.68 12.74
C VAL A 178 -6.86 13.75 12.04
N ILE A 179 -7.48 14.69 11.34
CA ILE A 179 -6.78 15.81 10.71
C ILE A 179 -6.08 16.66 11.77
N ASN A 180 -6.76 16.97 12.88
CA ASN A 180 -6.19 17.73 13.99
C ASN A 180 -4.95 17.01 14.57
N LEU A 181 -5.07 15.70 14.86
CA LEU A 181 -3.95 14.90 15.36
C LEU A 181 -2.78 14.89 14.37
N SER A 182 -3.03 14.53 13.11
CA SER A 182 -1.96 14.40 12.10
C SER A 182 -1.27 15.73 11.74
N THR A 183 -1.95 16.86 11.97
CA THR A 183 -1.38 18.19 11.75
C THR A 183 -0.48 18.59 12.92
N ALA A 184 -0.90 18.30 14.15
CA ALA A 184 -0.09 18.54 15.34
C ALA A 184 1.09 17.56 15.47
N HIS A 185 0.87 16.29 15.11
CA HIS A 185 1.80 15.19 15.32
C HIS A 185 1.89 14.31 14.07
N ARG A 186 2.92 14.54 13.24
CA ARG A 186 3.09 13.86 11.94
C ARG A 186 3.52 12.40 12.03
N ASN A 187 3.93 11.95 13.22
CA ASN A 187 4.48 10.61 13.46
C ASN A 187 3.48 9.69 14.16
N GLU A 188 2.19 9.97 14.05
CA GLU A 188 1.12 9.13 14.58
C GLU A 188 0.38 8.44 13.44
N VAL A 189 -0.02 7.18 13.64
CA VAL A 189 -0.85 6.42 12.69
C VAL A 189 -2.18 6.08 13.34
N VAL A 190 -3.28 6.39 12.65
CA VAL A 190 -4.65 6.07 13.09
C VAL A 190 -5.28 5.09 12.12
N ILE A 191 -5.99 4.09 12.66
CA ILE A 191 -6.88 3.21 11.92
C ILE A 191 -8.32 3.64 12.19
N LEU A 192 -9.04 3.99 11.12
CA LEU A 192 -10.48 4.14 11.15
C LEU A 192 -11.08 2.85 10.60
N ASP A 193 -11.72 2.06 11.47
CA ASP A 193 -12.37 0.80 11.13
C ASP A 193 -13.85 1.05 10.87
N PHE A 194 -14.22 1.25 9.60
CA PHE A 194 -15.61 1.33 9.17
C PHE A 194 -16.18 -0.09 9.12
N HIS A 195 -16.72 -0.51 10.26
CA HIS A 195 -17.05 -1.91 10.52
C HIS A 195 -18.46 -2.28 10.08
N ASP A 196 -19.43 -1.39 10.27
CA ASP A 196 -20.84 -1.63 9.96
C ASP A 196 -21.49 -0.43 9.24
N PHE A 197 -22.41 -0.73 8.33
CA PHE A 197 -23.04 0.22 7.42
C PHE A 197 -24.55 0.02 7.39
N LYS A 198 -25.31 0.94 7.98
CA LYS A 198 -26.77 0.90 7.99
C LYS A 198 -27.37 1.77 6.89
N ASN A 199 -28.29 1.19 6.14
CA ASN A 199 -29.05 1.82 5.05
C ASN A 199 -28.23 2.31 3.85
N PHE A 200 -26.97 1.88 3.69
CA PHE A 200 -26.13 2.33 2.59
C PHE A 200 -26.62 1.84 1.21
N THR A 201 -26.51 2.73 0.22
CA THR A 201 -26.57 2.38 -1.21
C THR A 201 -25.16 2.29 -1.80
N VAL A 202 -25.03 1.74 -3.01
CA VAL A 202 -23.75 1.73 -3.74
C VAL A 202 -23.21 3.16 -3.93
N ALA A 203 -24.05 4.15 -4.22
CA ALA A 203 -23.56 5.51 -4.37
C ALA A 203 -23.32 6.20 -3.04
N ALA A 204 -24.00 5.85 -1.94
CA ALA A 204 -23.64 6.28 -0.59
C ALA A 204 -22.23 5.82 -0.20
N HIS A 205 -21.84 4.56 -0.53
CA HIS A 205 -20.47 4.09 -0.34
C HIS A 205 -19.46 4.93 -1.14
N ARG A 206 -19.76 5.24 -2.41
CA ARG A 206 -18.90 6.09 -3.26
C ARG A 206 -18.83 7.53 -2.76
N GLU A 207 -19.93 8.08 -2.27
CA GLU A 207 -20.02 9.42 -1.68
C GLU A 207 -19.14 9.49 -0.42
N LEU A 208 -19.31 8.55 0.53
CA LEU A 208 -18.48 8.50 1.73
C LEU A 208 -16.98 8.31 1.40
N ALA A 209 -16.66 7.42 0.46
CA ALA A 209 -15.28 7.24 0.01
C ALA A 209 -14.69 8.54 -0.60
N THR A 210 -15.50 9.29 -1.33
CA THR A 210 -15.12 10.59 -1.90
C THR A 210 -14.86 11.62 -0.81
N VAL A 211 -15.75 11.71 0.19
CA VAL A 211 -15.55 12.58 1.38
C VAL A 211 -14.23 12.24 2.07
N ILE A 212 -13.99 10.96 2.37
CA ILE A 212 -12.76 10.49 3.03
C ILE A 212 -11.51 10.87 2.21
N LYS A 213 -11.51 10.60 0.90
CA LYS A 213 -10.37 10.92 0.01
C LYS A 213 -10.13 12.41 -0.12
N ASN A 214 -11.18 13.23 -0.19
CA ASN A 214 -11.03 14.68 -0.28
C ASN A 214 -10.46 15.27 1.01
N ARG A 215 -10.84 14.72 2.17
CA ARG A 215 -10.43 15.22 3.49
C ARG A 215 -9.03 14.73 3.91
N LEU A 216 -8.69 13.48 3.59
CA LEU A 216 -7.43 12.86 4.05
C LEU A 216 -6.37 12.72 2.95
N GLY A 217 -6.78 12.49 1.69
CA GLY A 217 -5.93 12.49 0.50
C GLY A 217 -4.54 11.90 0.69
N SER A 218 -3.54 12.78 0.73
CA SER A 218 -2.11 12.43 0.86
C SER A 218 -1.76 11.69 2.15
N LYS A 219 -2.55 11.86 3.23
CA LYS A 219 -2.35 11.20 4.53
C LYS A 219 -2.74 9.73 4.51
N LEU A 220 -3.47 9.27 3.49
CA LEU A 220 -3.91 7.88 3.40
C LEU A 220 -2.72 6.93 3.22
N ILE A 221 -2.66 5.93 4.09
CA ILE A 221 -1.85 4.74 3.93
C ILE A 221 -2.69 3.76 3.10
N GLU A 222 -2.55 3.80 1.78
CA GLU A 222 -3.18 2.84 0.86
C GLU A 222 -2.62 1.41 1.04
N PRO A 223 -3.36 0.35 0.64
CA PRO A 223 -2.90 -1.04 0.75
C PRO A 223 -1.55 -1.33 0.08
N LYS A 224 -1.19 -0.57 -0.95
CA LYS A 224 0.11 -0.68 -1.64
C LYS A 224 1.31 -0.38 -0.73
N TRP A 225 1.09 0.29 0.40
CA TRP A 225 2.11 0.64 1.39
C TRP A 225 2.17 -0.31 2.58
N LYS A 226 1.40 -1.41 2.58
CA LYS A 226 1.29 -2.35 3.71
C LYS A 226 2.60 -2.98 4.18
N THR A 227 3.61 -3.04 3.31
CA THR A 227 4.93 -3.59 3.61
C THR A 227 5.84 -2.62 4.37
N LEU A 228 5.49 -1.33 4.41
CA LEU A 228 6.31 -0.29 5.01
C LEU A 228 6.20 -0.26 6.54
N VAL A 229 7.32 0.02 7.18
CA VAL A 229 7.35 0.35 8.62
C VAL A 229 6.96 1.81 8.85
N LEU A 230 6.61 2.16 10.09
CA LEU A 230 6.18 3.50 10.45
C LEU A 230 7.19 4.59 10.07
N ARG A 231 8.50 4.34 10.19
CA ARG A 231 9.54 5.30 9.74
C ARG A 231 9.39 5.70 8.27
N GLN A 232 9.11 4.73 7.40
CA GLN A 232 8.92 4.97 5.97
C GLN A 232 7.60 5.70 5.70
N LEU A 233 6.53 5.33 6.40
CA LEU A 233 5.23 5.99 6.28
C LEU A 233 5.28 7.45 6.73
N TRP A 234 5.99 7.77 7.81
CA TRP A 234 6.18 9.13 8.28
C TRP A 234 6.97 9.99 7.30
N ALA A 235 8.00 9.43 6.64
CA ALA A 235 8.73 10.13 5.59
C ALA A 235 7.85 10.45 4.36
N LEU A 236 6.89 9.57 4.06
CA LEU A 236 5.85 9.81 3.05
C LEU A 236 4.72 10.74 3.53
N GLN A 237 4.71 11.12 4.81
CA GLN A 237 3.62 11.85 5.46
C GLN A 237 2.26 11.13 5.39
N LYS A 238 2.29 9.80 5.44
CA LYS A 238 1.10 8.93 5.47
C LYS A 238 0.83 8.49 6.92
N THR A 239 -0.38 8.78 7.40
CA THR A 239 -0.74 8.67 8.82
C THR A 239 -2.09 8.02 9.08
N VAL A 240 -2.89 7.70 8.05
CA VAL A 240 -4.27 7.20 8.27
C VAL A 240 -4.56 5.97 7.43
N VAL A 241 -4.99 4.90 8.09
CA VAL A 241 -5.57 3.73 7.44
C VAL A 241 -7.08 3.82 7.50
N ILE A 242 -7.72 3.57 6.38
CA ILE A 242 -9.17 3.36 6.27
C ILE A 242 -9.37 1.87 6.07
N ALA A 243 -9.87 1.17 7.09
CA ALA A 243 -10.37 -0.19 6.97
C ALA A 243 -11.87 -0.11 6.68
N TYR A 244 -12.32 -0.82 5.65
CA TYR A 244 -13.69 -0.71 5.15
C TYR A 244 -14.30 -2.10 4.94
N ASN A 245 -15.29 -2.45 5.76
CA ASN A 245 -15.87 -3.79 5.85
C ASN A 245 -17.07 -3.98 4.91
N ASP A 246 -16.91 -3.65 3.62
CA ASP A 246 -17.94 -3.84 2.60
C ASP A 246 -17.32 -4.15 1.23
N GLU A 247 -18.04 -4.82 0.34
CA GLU A 247 -17.57 -5.14 -1.01
C GLU A 247 -17.48 -3.91 -1.94
N GLN A 248 -18.27 -2.86 -1.68
CA GLN A 248 -18.22 -1.57 -2.37
C GLN A 248 -17.00 -0.71 -1.96
N ARG A 249 -16.04 -1.29 -1.24
CA ARG A 249 -14.80 -0.65 -0.81
C ARG A 249 -14.02 -0.04 -1.98
N ASP A 250 -13.61 1.22 -1.81
CA ASP A 250 -12.67 1.88 -2.72
C ASP A 250 -11.29 1.17 -2.72
N PRO A 251 -10.65 0.93 -3.88
CA PRO A 251 -9.35 0.26 -3.96
C PRO A 251 -8.21 0.91 -3.14
N LEU A 252 -8.33 2.20 -2.81
CA LEU A 252 -7.38 2.91 -1.95
C LEU A 252 -7.55 2.60 -0.46
N PHE A 253 -8.61 1.91 -0.05
CA PHE A 253 -8.89 1.53 1.33
C PHE A 253 -8.52 0.08 1.60
N TRP A 254 -8.19 -0.20 2.86
CA TRP A 254 -7.85 -1.54 3.33
C TRP A 254 -9.11 -2.38 3.49
N PRO A 255 -9.01 -3.72 3.34
CA PRO A 255 -10.05 -4.61 3.82
C PRO A 255 -10.44 -4.28 5.27
N GLY A 256 -11.71 -4.50 5.61
CA GLY A 256 -12.22 -4.32 6.97
C GLY A 256 -11.35 -5.04 7.99
N VAL A 257 -11.28 -4.48 9.20
CA VAL A 257 -10.55 -5.14 10.29
C VAL A 257 -11.23 -6.48 10.58
N ASN A 258 -10.43 -7.55 10.67
CA ASN A 258 -10.92 -8.84 11.13
C ASN A 258 -11.19 -8.74 12.64
N GLN A 259 -12.41 -8.32 12.99
CA GLN A 259 -12.86 -8.25 14.38
C GLN A 259 -13.15 -9.67 14.90
N ARG A 260 -12.42 -10.07 15.93
CA ARG A 260 -12.65 -11.29 16.70
C ARG A 260 -13.61 -10.95 17.83
N TRP A 261 -14.89 -11.24 17.58
CA TRP A 261 -15.96 -11.10 18.55
C TRP A 261 -16.45 -12.49 18.99
N ILE A 262 -16.81 -12.62 20.26
CA ILE A 262 -17.24 -13.91 20.83
C ILE A 262 -18.63 -14.35 20.33
N GLY A 263 -19.38 -13.46 19.68
CA GLY A 263 -20.73 -13.74 19.18
C GLY A 263 -21.81 -13.67 20.26
N LYS A 264 -21.52 -13.07 21.41
CA LYS A 264 -22.40 -12.98 22.58
C LYS A 264 -22.21 -11.62 23.25
N ASP A 265 -23.31 -10.95 23.57
CA ASP A 265 -23.31 -9.62 24.20
C ASP A 265 -23.02 -9.66 25.69
N ARG A 266 -23.42 -10.73 26.38
CA ARG A 266 -23.29 -10.91 27.84
C ARG A 266 -22.55 -12.20 28.22
N PRO A 267 -21.30 -12.41 27.76
CA PRO A 267 -20.48 -13.49 28.27
C PRO A 267 -20.09 -13.25 29.74
N SER A 268 -19.84 -14.31 30.50
CA SER A 268 -19.13 -14.17 31.77
C SER A 268 -17.69 -13.68 31.51
N SER A 269 -17.02 -13.13 32.53
CA SER A 269 -15.61 -12.73 32.39
C SER A 269 -14.70 -13.91 32.04
N SER A 270 -14.99 -15.11 32.56
CA SER A 270 -14.23 -16.34 32.27
C SER A 270 -14.46 -16.86 30.84
N GLU A 271 -15.70 -16.80 30.34
CA GLU A 271 -16.03 -17.12 28.95
C GLU A 271 -15.27 -16.17 27.99
N LEU A 272 -15.34 -14.86 28.24
CA LEU A 272 -14.66 -13.87 27.41
C LEU A 272 -13.14 -14.02 27.46
N LYS A 273 -12.57 -14.29 28.64
CA LYS A 273 -11.13 -14.56 28.78
C LYS A 273 -10.70 -15.80 27.99
N SER A 274 -11.48 -16.88 28.06
CA SER A 274 -11.19 -18.13 27.33
C SER A 274 -11.21 -17.89 25.81
N PHE A 275 -12.14 -17.07 25.32
CA PHE A 275 -12.17 -16.64 23.93
C PHE A 275 -10.94 -15.81 23.55
N ILE A 276 -10.57 -14.82 24.35
CA ILE A 276 -9.38 -13.97 24.14
C ILE A 276 -8.12 -14.84 24.07
N ASP A 277 -7.96 -15.81 24.97
CA ASP A 277 -6.82 -16.73 24.96
C ASP A 277 -6.76 -17.59 23.70
N ARG A 278 -7.92 -18.10 23.26
CA ARG A 278 -8.03 -18.85 22.01
C ARG A 278 -7.61 -17.99 20.82
N VAL A 279 -8.10 -16.75 20.73
CA VAL A 279 -7.74 -15.81 19.65
C VAL A 279 -6.25 -15.49 19.69
N GLY A 280 -5.66 -15.29 20.86
CA GLY A 280 -4.23 -15.03 21.01
C GLY A 280 -3.32 -16.18 20.55
N ASN A 281 -3.87 -17.39 20.40
CA ASN A 281 -3.14 -18.54 19.87
C ASN A 281 -3.41 -18.78 18.36
N GLU A 282 -4.26 -17.99 17.72
CA GLU A 282 -4.50 -18.07 16.28
C GLU A 282 -3.33 -17.47 15.48
N THR A 283 -3.05 -18.04 14.31
CA THR A 283 -2.17 -17.40 13.34
C THR A 283 -2.86 -16.19 12.69
N LYS A 284 -2.17 -15.05 12.63
CA LYS A 284 -2.60 -13.88 11.85
C LYS A 284 -1.87 -13.87 10.50
N PRO A 285 -2.60 -13.85 9.36
CA PRO A 285 -1.98 -13.59 8.07
C PRO A 285 -1.21 -12.26 8.07
N ASP A 286 -0.09 -12.21 7.34
CA ASP A 286 0.66 -10.98 7.15
C ASP A 286 -0.21 -9.89 6.53
N TYR A 287 -0.02 -8.65 6.99
CA TYR A 287 -0.73 -7.45 6.53
C TYR A 287 -2.23 -7.40 6.83
N GLN A 288 -2.86 -8.47 7.33
CA GLN A 288 -4.23 -8.41 7.82
C GLN A 288 -4.28 -7.56 9.10
N LEU A 289 -5.23 -6.64 9.17
CA LEU A 289 -5.62 -5.96 10.41
C LEU A 289 -6.55 -6.89 11.19
N ARG A 290 -6.27 -7.08 12.48
CA ARG A 290 -7.07 -7.93 13.38
C ARG A 290 -7.31 -7.19 14.68
N ALA A 291 -8.56 -7.19 15.13
CA ALA A 291 -8.95 -6.65 16.42
C ALA A 291 -9.52 -7.76 17.31
N ILE A 292 -9.19 -7.77 18.59
CA ILE A 292 -9.94 -8.54 19.60
C ILE A 292 -10.97 -7.61 20.24
N GLN A 293 -12.22 -8.05 20.31
CA GLN A 293 -13.29 -7.33 21.01
C GLN A 293 -13.29 -7.78 22.48
N ALA A 294 -12.79 -6.93 23.37
CA ALA A 294 -12.70 -7.15 24.81
C ALA A 294 -13.70 -6.26 25.55
N HIS A 295 -14.98 -6.45 25.24
CA HIS A 295 -16.08 -5.75 25.89
C HIS A 295 -17.26 -6.71 26.10
N LYS A 296 -18.16 -6.34 27.00
CA LYS A 296 -19.43 -7.05 27.24
C LYS A 296 -20.43 -6.10 27.90
N TYR A 297 -21.68 -6.51 27.89
CA TYR A 297 -22.72 -5.89 28.70
C TYR A 297 -22.82 -6.54 30.08
N THR A 298 -23.21 -5.75 31.07
CA THR A 298 -23.66 -6.21 32.39
C THR A 298 -25.01 -6.93 32.27
N LEU A 299 -25.50 -7.53 33.37
CA LEU A 299 -26.82 -8.16 33.39
C LEU A 299 -27.95 -7.19 33.02
N VAL A 300 -27.81 -5.91 33.39
CA VAL A 300 -28.78 -4.83 33.13
C VAL A 300 -28.54 -4.14 31.79
N TYR A 301 -27.83 -4.79 30.85
CA TYR A 301 -27.61 -4.33 29.48
C TYR A 301 -26.85 -3.00 29.35
N GLN A 302 -26.04 -2.63 30.34
CA GLN A 302 -25.12 -1.50 30.23
C GLN A 302 -23.71 -1.99 29.84
N PRO A 303 -22.96 -1.25 28.98
CA PRO A 303 -21.56 -1.55 28.72
C PRO A 303 -20.76 -1.66 30.02
N ASP A 304 -20.12 -2.81 30.26
CA ASP A 304 -19.41 -3.11 31.49
C ASP A 304 -18.07 -2.36 31.57
N ASP A 305 -17.72 -1.86 32.77
CA ASP A 305 -16.40 -1.31 33.03
C ASP A 305 -15.43 -2.45 33.35
N MET A 306 -14.82 -2.96 32.28
CA MET A 306 -13.87 -4.06 32.33
C MET A 306 -12.45 -3.63 32.72
N SER A 307 -12.24 -2.45 33.32
CA SER A 307 -10.90 -1.92 33.63
C SER A 307 -9.96 -2.94 34.29
N PRO A 308 -10.34 -3.66 35.37
CA PRO A 308 -9.44 -4.64 36.00
C PRO A 308 -9.14 -5.84 35.09
N ASP A 309 -10.16 -6.32 34.37
CA ASP A 309 -10.06 -7.46 33.47
C ASP A 309 -9.13 -7.12 32.29
N VAL A 310 -9.34 -5.98 31.63
CA VAL A 310 -8.51 -5.50 30.50
C VAL A 310 -7.05 -5.32 30.94
N MET A 311 -6.82 -4.69 32.10
CA MET A 311 -5.47 -4.47 32.60
C MET A 311 -4.75 -5.78 32.96
N ASN A 312 -5.48 -6.80 33.40
CA ASN A 312 -4.94 -8.13 33.69
C ASN A 312 -4.70 -8.95 32.41
N TRP A 313 -5.72 -9.06 31.55
CA TRP A 313 -5.68 -9.90 30.35
C TRP A 313 -4.71 -9.40 29.28
N PHE A 314 -4.49 -8.09 29.25
CA PHE A 314 -3.53 -7.42 28.36
C PHE A 314 -2.41 -6.75 29.18
N ALA A 315 -1.97 -7.40 30.25
CA ALA A 315 -0.79 -6.96 30.99
C ALA A 315 0.45 -6.96 30.08
N ALA A 316 1.29 -5.94 30.24
CA ALA A 316 2.57 -5.80 29.55
C ALA A 316 3.72 -5.88 30.56
N GLY A 317 4.85 -6.48 30.17
CA GLY A 317 6.05 -6.55 31.01
C GLY A 317 7.27 -7.13 30.29
N GLU A 318 7.10 -8.23 29.57
CA GLU A 318 8.15 -8.95 28.87
C GLU A 318 7.72 -9.40 27.46
N ASN A 319 8.65 -9.99 26.70
CA ASN A 319 8.41 -10.41 25.32
C ASN A 319 7.33 -11.50 25.16
N ASN A 320 7.00 -12.22 26.23
CA ASN A 320 5.99 -13.28 26.29
C ASN A 320 4.72 -12.86 27.05
N SER A 321 4.59 -11.59 27.47
CA SER A 321 3.40 -11.12 28.18
C SER A 321 2.12 -11.29 27.35
N PRO A 322 0.95 -11.48 27.98
CA PRO A 322 -0.30 -11.77 27.29
C PRO A 322 -0.62 -10.83 26.12
N ILE A 323 -0.39 -9.51 26.29
CA ILE A 323 -0.67 -8.50 25.27
C ILE A 323 0.10 -8.73 23.95
N MET A 324 1.25 -9.41 23.99
CA MET A 324 2.12 -9.63 22.83
C MET A 324 1.48 -10.53 21.76
N LYS A 325 0.37 -11.19 22.06
CA LYS A 325 -0.41 -12.04 21.13
C LYS A 325 -1.42 -11.26 20.29
N PHE A 326 -1.67 -9.99 20.60
CA PHE A 326 -2.75 -9.21 20.02
C PHE A 326 -2.24 -8.05 19.16
N PHE A 327 -3.16 -7.36 18.50
CA PHE A 327 -2.85 -6.27 17.57
C PHE A 327 -3.73 -5.08 17.93
N ILE A 328 -4.91 -4.92 17.31
CA ILE A 328 -5.90 -3.97 17.80
C ILE A 328 -6.66 -4.64 18.95
N ILE A 329 -6.88 -3.90 20.04
CA ILE A 329 -7.65 -4.38 21.19
C ILE A 329 -8.72 -3.32 21.47
N ASN A 330 -9.97 -3.67 21.16
CA ASN A 330 -11.11 -2.79 21.37
C ASN A 330 -11.73 -3.08 22.73
N THR A 331 -11.99 -2.04 23.51
CA THR A 331 -12.75 -2.13 24.77
C THR A 331 -13.71 -0.96 24.93
N ASP A 332 -14.74 -1.15 25.72
CA ASP A 332 -15.55 -0.07 26.25
C ASP A 332 -14.76 0.67 27.35
N TRP A 333 -15.11 1.93 27.58
CA TRP A 333 -14.53 2.77 28.63
C TRP A 333 -12.99 2.82 28.60
N SER A 334 -12.43 2.82 27.39
CA SER A 334 -11.02 2.51 27.11
C SER A 334 -9.99 3.41 27.79
N LEU A 335 -10.41 4.56 28.30
CA LEU A 335 -9.55 5.55 28.93
C LEU A 335 -9.64 5.56 30.45
N ARG A 336 -10.51 4.77 31.08
CA ARG A 336 -10.64 4.73 32.55
C ARG A 336 -9.48 4.03 33.26
N HIS A 337 -8.55 3.48 32.50
CA HIS A 337 -7.42 2.70 33.01
C HIS A 337 -6.15 2.94 32.18
N ARG A 338 -5.03 2.32 32.59
CA ARG A 338 -3.69 2.52 31.98
C ARG A 338 -3.40 1.66 30.75
N PHE A 339 -4.42 1.13 30.09
CA PHE A 339 -4.22 0.15 29.01
C PHE A 339 -3.49 0.72 27.79
N VAL A 340 -3.67 2.01 27.51
CA VAL A 340 -2.87 2.72 26.49
C VAL A 340 -1.37 2.61 26.80
N ASP A 341 -0.98 2.69 28.07
CA ASP A 341 0.43 2.58 28.48
C ASP A 341 0.98 1.15 28.27
N ASN A 342 0.16 0.11 28.51
CA ASN A 342 0.53 -1.27 28.21
C ASN A 342 0.80 -1.45 26.71
N CYS A 343 -0.03 -0.87 25.86
CA CYS A 343 0.17 -0.88 24.41
C CYS A 343 1.47 -0.16 24.01
N ILE A 344 1.71 1.03 24.55
CA ILE A 344 2.95 1.81 24.31
C ILE A 344 4.18 0.96 24.67
N TYR A 345 4.19 0.41 25.87
CA TYR A 345 5.31 -0.38 26.37
C TYR A 345 5.55 -1.64 25.52
N ALA A 346 4.49 -2.39 25.20
CA ALA A 346 4.59 -3.61 24.41
C ALA A 346 5.07 -3.35 22.97
N ASN A 347 4.67 -2.22 22.35
CA ASN A 347 5.22 -1.81 21.06
C ASN A 347 6.71 -1.50 21.17
N SER A 348 7.18 -0.88 22.26
CA SER A 348 8.61 -0.63 22.46
C SER A 348 9.43 -1.93 22.49
N LEU A 349 8.85 -3.05 22.94
CA LEU A 349 9.46 -4.37 22.89
C LEU A 349 9.46 -4.93 21.46
N ARG A 350 8.32 -4.87 20.75
CA ARG A 350 8.24 -5.30 19.33
C ARG A 350 9.23 -4.52 18.46
N ASN A 351 9.38 -3.22 18.70
CA ASN A 351 10.21 -2.32 17.89
C ASN A 351 11.71 -2.69 17.93
N ARG A 352 12.18 -3.36 18.99
CA ARG A 352 13.58 -3.79 19.13
C ARG A 352 13.95 -4.99 18.25
N LYS A 353 12.96 -5.68 17.66
CA LYS A 353 13.19 -6.89 16.85
C LYS A 353 13.72 -6.61 15.44
N ARG A 354 13.59 -5.37 14.95
CA ARG A 354 14.09 -4.96 13.62
C ARG A 354 14.75 -3.60 13.70
N ALA A 355 15.64 -3.34 12.75
CA ALA A 355 16.27 -2.05 12.57
C ALA A 355 15.72 -1.36 11.31
N SER A 356 15.40 -0.08 11.42
CA SER A 356 15.11 0.79 10.28
C SER A 356 15.90 2.08 10.37
N VAL A 357 16.17 2.70 9.22
CA VAL A 357 16.95 3.93 9.13
C VAL A 357 16.30 4.93 8.19
N HIS A 358 16.44 6.21 8.53
CA HIS A 358 16.11 7.32 7.65
C HIS A 358 17.39 8.12 7.42
N TRP A 359 17.83 8.16 6.18
CA TRP A 359 19.01 8.86 5.76
C TRP A 359 18.69 9.98 4.78
N THR A 360 19.58 10.96 4.77
CA THR A 360 19.75 11.89 3.66
C THR A 360 21.09 11.60 2.99
N PRO A 361 21.32 12.03 1.74
CA PRO A 361 22.61 11.81 1.06
C PRO A 361 23.85 12.18 1.87
N ASN A 362 23.81 13.24 2.68
CA ASN A 362 24.92 13.62 3.58
C ASN A 362 25.25 12.57 4.66
N ASN A 363 24.34 11.63 4.94
CA ASN A 363 24.52 10.56 5.91
C ASN A 363 24.94 9.22 5.28
N ILE A 364 25.14 9.18 3.96
CA ILE A 364 25.44 7.96 3.22
C ILE A 364 26.80 8.14 2.52
N PRO A 365 27.91 7.72 3.15
CA PRO A 365 29.24 7.84 2.57
C PRO A 365 29.31 7.22 1.17
N GLY A 366 29.69 8.02 0.17
CA GLY A 366 29.76 7.59 -1.22
C GLY A 366 28.41 7.17 -1.84
N GLY A 367 27.29 7.43 -1.18
CA GLY A 367 25.96 6.99 -1.61
C GLY A 367 25.69 5.50 -1.42
N MET A 368 26.58 4.76 -0.74
CA MET A 368 26.46 3.32 -0.50
C MET A 368 25.61 3.01 0.75
N MET A 369 24.47 2.35 0.55
CA MET A 369 23.59 1.95 1.65
C MET A 369 24.04 0.64 2.29
N ASP A 370 23.85 0.53 3.62
CA ASP A 370 24.26 -0.63 4.42
C ASP A 370 23.26 -1.81 4.33
N ASP A 371 23.78 -3.04 4.37
CA ASP A 371 23.01 -4.28 4.34
C ASP A 371 22.28 -4.58 5.67
N TYR A 372 22.60 -3.91 6.79
CA TYR A 372 22.08 -4.24 8.13
C TYR A 372 20.57 -3.99 8.33
N TYR A 373 20.00 -3.01 7.63
CA TYR A 373 18.67 -2.50 7.93
C TYR A 373 17.55 -3.29 7.24
N HIS A 374 16.47 -3.56 7.97
CA HIS A 374 15.26 -4.20 7.43
C HIS A 374 14.36 -3.21 6.68
N ALA A 375 14.52 -1.91 6.95
CA ALA A 375 13.80 -0.87 6.24
C ALA A 375 14.68 0.39 6.13
N ILE A 376 14.87 0.85 4.90
CA ILE A 376 15.67 2.02 4.56
C ILE A 376 14.74 3.08 3.96
N VAL A 377 14.90 4.32 4.41
CA VAL A 377 14.41 5.52 3.71
C VAL A 377 15.62 6.36 3.33
N VAL A 378 15.69 6.77 2.07
CA VAL A 378 16.60 7.85 1.65
C VAL A 378 15.78 9.00 1.08
N GLU A 379 15.91 10.17 1.69
CA GLU A 379 15.24 11.39 1.25
C GLU A 379 16.27 12.40 0.72
N THR A 380 16.13 12.81 -0.55
CA THR A 380 16.99 13.84 -1.15
C THR A 380 16.30 15.20 -1.11
N SER A 381 17.07 16.28 -0.92
CA SER A 381 16.56 17.64 -0.95
C SER A 381 17.59 18.61 -1.56
N ASN A 382 17.16 19.82 -1.92
CA ASN A 382 18.09 20.84 -2.38
C ASN A 382 19.10 21.15 -1.27
N GLY A 383 20.41 21.08 -1.58
CA GLY A 383 21.49 21.23 -0.61
C GLY A 383 21.85 19.94 0.18
N ASN A 384 21.08 18.86 0.02
CA ASN A 384 21.39 17.54 0.58
C ASN A 384 21.02 16.46 -0.46
N TRP A 385 21.91 16.33 -1.44
CA TRP A 385 21.70 15.57 -2.67
C TRP A 385 22.99 14.84 -3.05
N SER A 386 22.84 13.67 -3.68
CA SER A 386 23.94 12.94 -4.34
C SER A 386 23.52 12.60 -5.77
N SER A 387 24.49 12.66 -6.70
CA SER A 387 24.28 12.24 -8.08
C SER A 387 24.05 10.74 -8.22
N SER A 388 24.55 9.96 -7.27
CA SER A 388 24.46 8.48 -7.27
C SER A 388 24.12 7.94 -5.89
N LEU A 389 23.28 6.92 -5.87
CA LEU A 389 22.96 6.09 -4.71
C LEU A 389 23.08 4.62 -5.10
N PHE A 390 23.55 3.78 -4.18
CA PHE A 390 23.76 2.36 -4.41
C PHE A 390 22.91 1.57 -3.41
N ALA A 391 22.03 0.73 -3.94
CA ALA A 391 21.20 -0.15 -3.14
C ALA A 391 22.07 -1.19 -2.40
N PRO A 392 21.64 -1.65 -1.21
CA PRO A 392 22.30 -2.74 -0.50
C PRO A 392 22.38 -4.00 -1.37
N SER A 393 23.43 -4.81 -1.21
CA SER A 393 23.64 -6.01 -2.03
C SER A 393 23.02 -7.26 -1.42
N ASN A 394 23.05 -7.35 -0.09
CA ASN A 394 22.62 -8.52 0.68
C ASN A 394 21.92 -8.14 2.00
N PRO A 395 20.81 -7.39 1.93
CA PRO A 395 20.03 -7.04 3.11
C PRO A 395 19.28 -8.27 3.67
N PRO A 396 18.69 -8.18 4.88
CA PRO A 396 17.75 -9.17 5.38
C PRO A 396 16.61 -9.48 4.40
N ASP A 397 16.11 -10.71 4.45
CA ASP A 397 14.93 -11.10 3.68
C ASP A 397 13.73 -10.20 4.00
N ALA A 398 12.92 -9.91 2.98
CA ALA A 398 11.79 -9.00 3.03
C ALA A 398 12.13 -7.55 3.41
N ALA A 399 13.41 -7.16 3.40
CA ALA A 399 13.80 -5.78 3.61
C ALA A 399 13.15 -4.83 2.58
N THR A 400 12.91 -3.59 2.98
CA THR A 400 12.31 -2.57 2.11
C THR A 400 13.24 -1.37 1.95
N MET A 401 13.29 -0.82 0.74
CA MET A 401 14.05 0.39 0.44
C MET A 401 13.13 1.41 -0.23
N LEU A 402 12.96 2.56 0.41
CA LEU A 402 12.14 3.66 -0.06
C LEU A 402 13.04 4.86 -0.39
N ILE A 403 13.00 5.33 -1.63
CA ILE A 403 13.73 6.55 -2.04
C ILE A 403 12.71 7.64 -2.34
N ILE A 404 12.87 8.80 -1.72
CA ILE A 404 12.02 9.98 -1.88
C ILE A 404 12.88 11.11 -2.43
N CYS A 405 12.58 11.58 -3.64
CA CYS A 405 13.36 12.62 -4.29
C CYS A 405 12.65 13.97 -4.22
N ARG A 406 13.19 14.92 -3.45
CA ARG A 406 12.71 16.32 -3.43
C ARG A 406 13.68 17.31 -4.05
N ALA A 407 14.93 16.89 -4.29
CA ALA A 407 15.93 17.69 -4.98
C ALA A 407 15.53 17.94 -6.45
N GLN A 408 15.88 19.12 -6.97
CA GLN A 408 15.68 19.47 -8.38
C GLN A 408 16.63 18.72 -9.31
N LEU A 409 17.83 18.40 -8.84
CA LEU A 409 18.82 17.63 -9.59
C LEU A 409 18.46 16.13 -9.57
N GLN A 410 18.68 15.46 -10.71
CA GLN A 410 18.43 14.03 -10.84
C GLN A 410 19.45 13.20 -10.03
N THR A 411 19.06 12.02 -9.56
CA THR A 411 19.92 11.03 -8.89
C THR A 411 19.86 9.71 -9.64
N LEU A 412 20.99 9.05 -9.87
CA LEU A 412 21.06 7.69 -10.39
C LEU A 412 21.03 6.70 -9.23
N LEU A 413 20.01 5.85 -9.18
CA LEU A 413 19.92 4.75 -8.24
C LEU A 413 20.43 3.46 -8.89
N HIS A 414 21.58 2.99 -8.42
CA HIS A 414 22.19 1.73 -8.82
C HIS A 414 21.58 0.58 -8.02
N THR A 415 21.02 -0.38 -8.73
CA THR A 415 20.24 -1.51 -8.23
C THR A 415 20.67 -2.78 -8.98
N SER A 416 21.98 -3.06 -8.99
CA SER A 416 22.61 -4.15 -9.75
C SER A 416 22.00 -5.53 -9.45
N ASN A 417 21.53 -5.74 -8.22
CA ASN A 417 20.78 -6.93 -7.82
C ASN A 417 19.27 -6.68 -7.75
N SER A 418 18.66 -6.18 -8.83
CA SER A 418 17.21 -5.89 -8.89
C SER A 418 16.52 -6.39 -10.14
N ASP A 419 15.18 -6.42 -10.11
CA ASP A 419 14.34 -6.78 -11.25
C ASP A 419 14.18 -5.65 -12.26
N PHE A 420 14.77 -4.49 -11.98
CA PHE A 420 14.81 -3.38 -12.89
C PHE A 420 15.74 -3.68 -14.08
N PRO A 421 15.29 -3.58 -15.35
CA PRO A 421 15.97 -4.26 -16.46
C PRO A 421 17.42 -3.88 -16.74
N ASN A 422 17.83 -2.64 -16.45
CA ASN A 422 19.20 -2.15 -16.68
C ASN A 422 19.96 -1.88 -15.37
N GLY A 423 19.39 -2.21 -14.20
CA GLY A 423 20.01 -2.00 -12.89
C GLY A 423 20.33 -0.55 -12.51
N ILE A 424 19.88 0.45 -13.30
CA ILE A 424 20.10 1.88 -13.02
C ILE A 424 18.83 2.66 -13.30
N ILE A 425 18.36 3.37 -12.28
CA ILE A 425 17.12 4.16 -12.33
C ILE A 425 17.46 5.63 -12.20
N THR A 426 17.07 6.43 -13.18
CA THR A 426 17.16 7.88 -13.09
C THR A 426 15.98 8.40 -12.28
N LEU A 427 16.24 9.02 -11.13
CA LEU A 427 15.24 9.61 -10.24
C LEU A 427 15.28 11.13 -10.34
N ALA A 428 14.14 11.77 -10.49
CA ALA A 428 14.00 13.23 -10.49
C ALA A 428 13.09 13.71 -9.36
N GLN A 429 12.95 15.03 -9.25
CA GLN A 429 12.07 15.66 -8.27
C GLN A 429 10.67 15.04 -8.28
N ASN A 430 10.13 14.80 -7.09
CA ASN A 430 8.84 14.16 -6.80
C ASN A 430 8.77 12.65 -7.10
N ASN A 431 9.86 12.02 -7.56
CA ASN A 431 9.87 10.56 -7.64
C ASN A 431 9.88 9.93 -6.26
N VAL A 432 9.07 8.88 -6.12
CA VAL A 432 9.05 7.98 -4.96
C VAL A 432 9.16 6.57 -5.51
N VAL A 433 10.19 5.82 -5.12
CA VAL A 433 10.36 4.43 -5.52
C VAL A 433 10.49 3.53 -4.31
N LEU A 434 9.79 2.41 -4.36
CA LEU A 434 9.80 1.40 -3.30
C LEU A 434 10.29 0.07 -3.87
N PHE A 435 11.30 -0.49 -3.23
CA PHE A 435 11.78 -1.85 -3.47
C PHE A 435 11.50 -2.74 -2.26
N GLN A 436 11.25 -4.01 -2.54
CA GLN A 436 11.25 -5.06 -1.53
C GLN A 436 12.25 -6.13 -1.93
N TYR A 437 13.09 -6.56 -0.99
CA TYR A 437 14.06 -7.62 -1.21
C TYR A 437 13.38 -8.98 -1.04
N THR A 438 13.37 -9.79 -2.09
CA THR A 438 12.79 -11.13 -2.09
C THR A 438 13.55 -12.02 -3.06
N GLN A 439 13.71 -13.31 -2.73
CA GLN A 439 14.44 -14.26 -3.56
C GLN A 439 15.85 -13.77 -3.95
N LYS A 440 16.55 -13.16 -2.98
CA LYS A 440 17.89 -12.58 -3.14
C LYS A 440 17.97 -11.43 -4.16
N LYS A 441 16.87 -10.72 -4.39
CA LYS A 441 16.76 -9.67 -5.42
C LYS A 441 15.86 -8.54 -4.96
N TRP A 442 16.22 -7.29 -5.27
CA TRP A 442 15.34 -6.14 -5.09
C TRP A 442 14.25 -6.15 -6.17
N VAL A 443 12.99 -6.16 -5.74
CA VAL A 443 11.82 -6.11 -6.63
C VAL A 443 11.14 -4.75 -6.52
N LEU A 444 11.04 -4.03 -7.63
CA LEU A 444 10.34 -2.74 -7.71
C LEU A 444 8.83 -2.94 -7.49
N GLN A 445 8.30 -2.29 -6.47
CA GLN A 445 6.89 -2.35 -6.11
C GLN A 445 6.04 -1.40 -6.97
N ASN A 446 4.73 -1.63 -7.00
CA ASN A 446 3.74 -0.84 -7.74
C ASN A 446 3.93 -0.83 -9.28
N THR A 447 4.56 -1.87 -9.83
CA THR A 447 4.71 -2.03 -11.28
C THR A 447 3.44 -2.62 -11.89
N ARG A 448 2.65 -1.81 -12.61
CA ARG A 448 1.49 -2.30 -13.35
C ARG A 448 1.90 -3.02 -14.63
N THR A 449 1.14 -4.05 -14.99
CA THR A 449 1.34 -4.81 -16.22
C THR A 449 0.10 -4.71 -17.08
N TYR A 450 0.30 -4.31 -18.34
CA TYR A 450 -0.71 -4.21 -19.38
C TYR A 450 -0.41 -5.22 -20.49
N THR A 451 -1.43 -5.54 -21.26
CA THR A 451 -1.40 -6.43 -22.41
C THR A 451 -2.33 -5.88 -23.51
N PRO A 452 -2.22 -6.37 -24.76
CA PRO A 452 -3.19 -6.03 -25.81
C PRO A 452 -4.65 -6.21 -25.39
N ASN A 453 -4.98 -7.28 -24.66
CA ASN A 453 -6.34 -7.53 -24.20
C ASN A 453 -6.80 -6.56 -23.09
N SER A 454 -5.89 -5.93 -22.35
CA SER A 454 -6.26 -5.00 -21.26
C SER A 454 -6.33 -3.54 -21.70
N SER A 455 -5.53 -3.13 -22.69
CA SER A 455 -5.41 -1.72 -23.08
C SER A 455 -5.31 -1.49 -24.60
N GLY A 456 -5.53 -2.51 -25.41
CA GLY A 456 -5.39 -2.43 -26.86
C GLY A 456 -3.93 -2.25 -27.30
N ASN A 457 -3.75 -1.74 -28.51
CA ASN A 457 -2.44 -1.56 -29.16
C ASN A 457 -1.64 -0.34 -28.65
N THR A 458 -2.22 0.47 -27.76
CA THR A 458 -1.58 1.67 -27.22
C THR A 458 -1.21 1.41 -25.77
N VAL A 459 0.06 1.63 -25.44
CA VAL A 459 0.55 1.49 -24.06
C VAL A 459 0.02 2.67 -23.23
N PRO A 460 -0.63 2.44 -22.09
CA PRO A 460 -1.06 3.52 -21.20
C PRO A 460 0.12 4.38 -20.74
N ALA A 461 -0.12 5.67 -20.50
CA ALA A 461 0.90 6.53 -19.88
C ALA A 461 1.13 6.13 -18.42
N PRO A 462 2.40 5.99 -17.97
CA PRO A 462 2.69 5.85 -16.54
C PRO A 462 2.07 7.00 -15.74
N LEU A 463 1.44 6.67 -14.61
CA LEU A 463 0.93 7.66 -13.67
C LEU A 463 2.07 8.38 -12.93
N ALA A 464 1.74 9.51 -12.29
CA ALA A 464 2.73 10.32 -11.57
C ALA A 464 3.46 9.56 -10.44
N ASP A 465 2.82 8.57 -9.83
CA ASP A 465 3.39 7.71 -8.79
C ASP A 465 3.94 6.38 -9.34
N GLU A 466 3.93 6.17 -10.65
CA GLU A 466 4.46 4.97 -11.32
C GLU A 466 5.82 5.25 -11.94
N LYS A 467 6.84 4.49 -11.51
CA LYS A 467 8.17 4.61 -12.11
C LYS A 467 8.35 3.76 -13.36
N LEU A 468 7.74 2.59 -13.36
CA LEU A 468 7.81 1.59 -14.42
C LEU A 468 6.43 0.98 -14.63
N ILE A 469 6.04 0.85 -15.88
CA ILE A 469 4.96 -0.06 -16.28
C ILE A 469 5.49 -1.10 -17.26
N LYS A 470 4.82 -2.24 -17.31
CA LYS A 470 5.13 -3.34 -18.22
C LYS A 470 4.01 -3.46 -19.26
N TYR A 471 4.38 -3.72 -20.51
CA TYR A 471 3.46 -4.08 -21.58
C TYR A 471 3.91 -5.41 -22.19
N GLN A 472 3.08 -6.44 -22.08
CA GLN A 472 3.43 -7.81 -22.41
C GLN A 472 2.55 -8.35 -23.52
N THR A 473 3.17 -8.97 -24.52
CA THR A 473 2.47 -9.71 -25.58
C THR A 473 2.73 -11.21 -25.46
N GLY A 474 1.78 -12.03 -25.88
CA GLY A 474 1.86 -13.49 -25.84
C GLY A 474 0.92 -14.13 -26.85
N ASP A 475 1.04 -15.44 -27.03
CA ASP A 475 0.14 -16.18 -27.92
C ASP A 475 -1.32 -16.02 -27.42
N GLY A 476 -2.22 -15.61 -28.33
CA GLY A 476 -3.62 -15.28 -27.98
C GLY A 476 -3.84 -13.91 -27.29
N ASN A 477 -2.77 -13.15 -27.02
CA ASN A 477 -2.82 -11.80 -26.46
C ASN A 477 -1.71 -10.95 -27.08
N TRP A 478 -1.86 -10.65 -28.37
CA TRP A 478 -0.84 -10.05 -29.22
C TRP A 478 -1.44 -8.95 -30.11
N THR A 479 -0.60 -8.01 -30.51
CA THR A 479 -0.93 -6.96 -31.49
C THR A 479 0.26 -6.76 -32.42
N GLU A 480 0.00 -6.51 -33.70
CA GLU A 480 1.07 -6.24 -34.67
C GLU A 480 1.79 -4.93 -34.38
N HIS A 481 1.06 -3.93 -33.89
CA HIS A 481 1.59 -2.61 -33.59
C HIS A 481 1.42 -2.28 -32.11
N ILE A 482 2.49 -1.79 -31.49
CA ILE A 482 2.50 -1.29 -30.11
C ILE A 482 2.89 0.18 -30.17
N SER A 483 1.99 1.07 -29.80
CA SER A 483 2.23 2.53 -29.76
C SER A 483 2.56 2.97 -28.34
N LEU A 484 3.72 3.58 -28.13
CA LEU A 484 4.04 4.25 -26.87
C LEU A 484 3.24 5.56 -26.73
N PRO A 485 2.90 5.96 -25.49
CA PRO A 485 2.11 7.17 -25.25
C PRO A 485 2.90 8.43 -25.62
N THR A 486 2.23 9.48 -26.06
CA THR A 486 2.88 10.74 -26.50
C THR A 486 3.37 11.60 -25.34
N SER A 487 2.90 11.35 -24.11
CA SER A 487 3.28 12.07 -22.90
C SER A 487 3.36 11.13 -21.71
N ALA A 488 4.32 11.38 -20.82
CA ALA A 488 4.43 10.71 -19.54
C ALA A 488 5.23 11.60 -18.55
N PRO A 489 5.24 11.30 -17.25
CA PRO A 489 6.17 11.93 -16.32
C PRO A 489 7.63 11.74 -16.79
N THR A 490 8.45 12.79 -16.66
CA THR A 490 9.87 12.73 -17.03
C THR A 490 10.59 11.63 -16.25
N TYR A 491 11.44 10.89 -16.95
CA TYR A 491 12.16 9.72 -16.47
C TYR A 491 11.24 8.56 -16.01
N SER A 492 10.00 8.50 -16.46
CA SER A 492 9.19 7.27 -16.34
C SER A 492 9.65 6.23 -17.37
N TYR A 493 9.40 4.96 -17.07
CA TYR A 493 9.87 3.84 -17.87
C TYR A 493 8.71 2.97 -18.37
N VAL A 494 8.89 2.43 -19.58
CA VAL A 494 8.04 1.37 -20.15
C VAL A 494 8.93 0.20 -20.52
N GLU A 495 8.65 -0.96 -19.93
CA GLU A 495 9.18 -2.23 -20.41
C GLU A 495 8.19 -2.87 -21.40
N ILE A 496 8.66 -3.22 -22.59
CA ILE A 496 7.90 -4.03 -23.56
C ILE A 496 8.55 -5.40 -23.66
N SER A 497 7.76 -6.46 -23.54
CA SER A 497 8.25 -7.82 -23.73
C SER A 497 7.28 -8.71 -24.51
N SER A 498 7.82 -9.74 -25.14
CA SER A 498 7.02 -10.67 -25.94
C SER A 498 7.34 -12.13 -25.65
N SER A 499 6.28 -12.91 -25.51
CA SER A 499 6.30 -14.37 -25.55
C SER A 499 5.57 -14.93 -26.78
N ALA A 500 5.09 -14.06 -27.68
CA ALA A 500 4.27 -14.43 -28.83
C ALA A 500 5.09 -15.07 -29.97
N GLY A 501 4.47 -15.91 -30.78
CA GLY A 501 5.07 -16.52 -31.98
C GLY A 501 5.35 -15.51 -33.11
N TYR A 502 4.55 -14.45 -33.19
CA TYR A 502 4.73 -13.34 -34.12
C TYR A 502 5.40 -12.15 -33.43
N TYR A 503 6.24 -11.42 -34.16
CA TYR A 503 6.85 -10.20 -33.62
C TYR A 503 5.86 -9.03 -33.66
N SER A 504 6.00 -8.10 -32.73
CA SER A 504 5.27 -6.82 -32.74
C SER A 504 6.18 -5.68 -33.21
N GLN A 505 5.61 -4.62 -33.75
CA GLN A 505 6.29 -3.39 -34.13
C GLN A 505 6.04 -2.30 -33.09
N ILE A 506 7.09 -1.82 -32.44
CA ILE A 506 7.03 -0.78 -31.42
C ILE A 506 7.24 0.59 -32.07
N HIS A 507 6.19 1.40 -32.02
CA HIS A 507 6.13 2.77 -32.51
C HIS A 507 6.27 3.75 -31.34
N ARG A 508 7.28 4.62 -31.38
CA ARG A 508 7.54 5.58 -30.31
C ARG A 508 7.13 7.01 -30.64
N GLN A 509 7.23 7.35 -31.92
CA GLN A 509 6.87 8.63 -32.52
C GLN A 509 6.93 8.47 -34.04
N SER A 510 6.12 9.24 -34.77
CA SER A 510 6.19 9.30 -36.23
C SER A 510 7.60 9.71 -36.70
N GLY A 511 8.09 9.07 -37.78
CA GLY A 511 9.40 9.33 -38.37
C GLY A 511 10.61 8.82 -37.57
N ARG A 512 10.40 8.16 -36.43
CA ARG A 512 11.46 7.50 -35.66
C ARG A 512 11.55 6.01 -36.02
N ARG A 513 12.64 5.39 -35.57
CA ARG A 513 12.83 3.95 -35.65
C ARG A 513 11.66 3.18 -35.02
N VAL A 514 11.14 2.23 -35.79
CA VAL A 514 10.22 1.18 -35.36
C VAL A 514 11.04 -0.01 -34.90
N TYR A 515 10.89 -0.41 -33.63
CA TYR A 515 11.57 -1.62 -33.13
C TYR A 515 10.73 -2.85 -33.38
N ARG A 516 11.38 -3.98 -33.60
CA ARG A 516 10.72 -5.29 -33.69
C ARG A 516 10.89 -6.02 -32.36
N CYS A 517 9.78 -6.39 -31.72
CA CYS A 517 9.77 -7.17 -30.48
C CYS A 517 9.28 -8.60 -30.77
N GLN A 518 10.21 -9.54 -30.82
CA GLN A 518 9.98 -10.97 -31.04
C GLN A 518 10.02 -11.77 -29.73
N ARG A 519 9.69 -13.06 -29.83
CA ARG A 519 9.67 -13.98 -28.68
C ARG A 519 10.99 -13.92 -27.90
N GLY A 520 10.89 -13.66 -26.60
CA GLY A 520 12.03 -13.57 -25.68
C GLY A 520 12.60 -12.16 -25.51
N ASP A 521 12.22 -11.21 -26.36
CA ASP A 521 12.73 -9.85 -26.27
C ASP A 521 12.19 -9.11 -25.05
N LYS A 522 13.03 -8.20 -24.54
CA LYS A 522 12.68 -7.18 -23.56
C LYS A 522 13.31 -5.86 -23.97
N TYR A 523 12.48 -4.87 -24.22
CA TYR A 523 12.86 -3.49 -24.45
C TYR A 523 12.56 -2.65 -23.21
N LEU A 524 13.47 -1.75 -22.84
CA LEU A 524 13.22 -0.70 -21.85
C LEU A 524 13.33 0.66 -22.52
N PHE A 525 12.25 1.46 -22.45
CA PHE A 525 12.23 2.85 -22.88
C PHE A 525 12.08 3.78 -21.68
N MET A 526 12.70 4.95 -21.75
CA MET A 526 12.57 6.02 -20.77
C MET A 526 12.07 7.29 -21.44
N PHE A 527 11.04 7.91 -20.86
CA PHE A 527 10.52 9.17 -21.35
C PHE A 527 11.38 10.34 -20.90
N ASN A 528 11.90 11.12 -21.82
CA ASN A 528 12.62 12.35 -21.49
C ASN A 528 12.47 13.36 -22.63
N GLN A 529 12.32 14.65 -22.28
CA GLN A 529 12.21 15.75 -23.25
C GLN A 529 11.18 15.48 -24.38
N GLY A 530 10.03 14.89 -24.04
CA GLY A 530 8.96 14.62 -25.00
C GLY A 530 9.14 13.37 -25.87
N VAL A 531 10.18 12.57 -25.64
CA VAL A 531 10.49 11.39 -26.48
C VAL A 531 10.82 10.17 -25.62
N TRP A 532 10.35 8.99 -26.05
CA TRP A 532 10.77 7.71 -25.50
C TRP A 532 12.12 7.28 -26.06
N GLN A 533 13.14 7.32 -25.22
CA GLN A 533 14.51 6.93 -25.56
C GLN A 533 14.73 5.45 -25.21
N PRO A 534 15.42 4.66 -26.07
CA PRO A 534 15.76 3.29 -25.76
C PRO A 534 16.87 3.29 -24.69
N VAL A 535 16.65 2.63 -23.57
CA VAL A 535 17.64 2.50 -22.49
C VAL A 535 18.23 1.09 -22.47
N LYS A 536 17.42 0.08 -22.79
CA LYS A 536 17.86 -1.30 -22.99
C LYS A 536 17.14 -1.87 -24.20
N PRO A 537 17.65 -1.68 -25.43
CA PRO A 537 17.10 -2.36 -26.60
C PRO A 537 17.37 -3.87 -26.54
N ALA A 538 16.53 -4.67 -27.18
CA ALA A 538 16.78 -6.10 -27.30
C ALA A 538 17.94 -6.38 -28.26
N ILE A 539 18.76 -7.38 -27.96
CA ILE A 539 19.78 -7.88 -28.89
C ILE A 539 19.16 -9.07 -29.61
N HIS A 540 19.02 -8.97 -30.93
CA HIS A 540 18.53 -10.08 -31.72
C HIS A 540 19.67 -11.05 -32.04
N SER A 541 19.52 -12.31 -31.62
CA SER A 541 20.50 -13.37 -31.88
C SER A 541 19.91 -14.43 -32.80
N TYR A 542 20.66 -14.79 -33.84
CA TYR A 542 20.24 -15.74 -34.88
C TYR A 542 21.31 -16.78 -35.14
N GLY A 543 20.85 -17.99 -35.49
CA GLY A 543 21.68 -18.96 -36.20
C GLY A 543 21.95 -18.50 -37.63
N ALA A 544 23.06 -18.94 -38.22
CA ALA A 544 23.44 -18.55 -39.58
C ALA A 544 22.35 -18.89 -40.61
N ALA A 545 21.73 -20.07 -40.50
CA ALA A 545 20.64 -20.46 -41.40
C ALA A 545 19.41 -19.54 -41.28
N GLN A 546 19.07 -19.09 -40.07
CA GLN A 546 17.95 -18.18 -39.83
C GLN A 546 18.25 -16.76 -40.30
N ALA A 547 19.50 -16.29 -40.14
CA ALA A 547 19.93 -15.00 -40.67
C ALA A 547 19.87 -14.95 -42.21
N GLY A 548 20.12 -16.10 -42.85
CA GLY A 548 20.05 -16.27 -44.30
C GLY A 548 21.23 -15.64 -45.05
N ALA A 549 21.38 -15.99 -46.33
CA ALA A 549 22.46 -15.48 -47.17
C ALA A 549 22.38 -13.96 -47.45
N GLN A 550 21.18 -13.39 -47.35
CA GLN A 550 20.93 -11.95 -47.40
C GLN A 550 20.18 -11.57 -46.12
N MET A 551 20.87 -10.92 -45.18
CA MET A 551 20.25 -10.49 -43.94
C MET A 551 19.20 -9.41 -44.23
N ALA A 552 18.04 -9.52 -43.56
CA ALA A 552 17.06 -8.44 -43.46
C ALA A 552 17.41 -7.49 -42.30
N ASP A 553 16.87 -6.28 -42.32
CA ASP A 553 16.84 -5.44 -41.12
C ASP A 553 16.02 -6.17 -40.05
N THR A 554 16.63 -6.36 -38.88
CA THR A 554 16.04 -7.12 -37.78
C THR A 554 15.22 -6.23 -36.87
N GLY A 555 15.18 -4.92 -37.10
CA GLY A 555 14.38 -3.97 -36.33
C GLY A 555 14.94 -3.69 -34.94
N THR A 556 16.26 -3.85 -34.74
CA THR A 556 16.93 -3.51 -33.47
C THR A 556 18.33 -2.93 -33.68
N GLU A 557 18.88 -2.31 -32.64
CA GLU A 557 20.19 -1.65 -32.66
C GLU A 557 21.36 -2.62 -32.78
N GLN A 558 21.20 -3.86 -32.29
CA GLN A 558 22.26 -4.85 -32.27
C GLN A 558 21.76 -6.22 -32.72
N THR A 559 22.42 -6.78 -33.72
CA THR A 559 22.18 -8.14 -34.20
C THR A 559 23.43 -8.99 -34.02
N ARG A 560 23.26 -10.21 -33.50
CA ARG A 560 24.31 -11.22 -33.39
C ARG A 560 23.94 -12.42 -34.28
N VAL A 561 24.90 -12.89 -35.07
CA VAL A 561 24.75 -14.10 -35.88
C VAL A 561 25.85 -15.09 -35.49
N HIS A 562 25.44 -16.32 -35.20
CA HIS A 562 26.32 -17.39 -34.76
C HIS A 562 26.37 -18.50 -35.81
N PHE A 563 27.57 -18.75 -36.34
CA PHE A 563 27.85 -19.85 -37.24
C PHE A 563 28.40 -21.02 -36.41
N LYS A 564 27.84 -22.21 -36.61
CA LYS A 564 28.30 -23.45 -35.96
C LYS A 564 28.09 -24.64 -36.88
N ASP A 565 28.73 -25.76 -36.56
CA ASP A 565 28.48 -27.00 -37.29
C ASP A 565 27.01 -27.41 -37.16
N GLY A 566 26.37 -27.70 -38.31
CA GLY A 566 24.94 -27.95 -38.41
C GLY A 566 24.05 -26.70 -38.56
N ASP A 567 24.60 -25.49 -38.42
CA ASP A 567 23.90 -24.21 -38.60
C ASP A 567 24.87 -23.19 -39.21
N TRP A 568 25.13 -23.38 -40.50
CA TRP A 568 26.13 -22.68 -41.28
C TRP A 568 25.61 -22.36 -42.67
N ILE A 569 26.05 -21.23 -43.23
CA ILE A 569 25.82 -20.84 -44.62
C ILE A 569 27.16 -20.40 -45.24
N ALA A 570 27.34 -20.66 -46.53
CA ALA A 570 28.60 -20.37 -47.23
C ALA A 570 28.90 -18.88 -47.32
N GLN A 571 27.85 -18.06 -47.47
CA GLN A 571 27.95 -16.64 -47.72
C GLN A 571 26.87 -15.91 -46.95
N ILE A 572 27.22 -14.73 -46.43
CA ILE A 572 26.28 -13.83 -45.78
C ILE A 572 26.51 -12.40 -46.27
N THR A 573 25.43 -11.73 -46.66
CA THR A 573 25.43 -10.31 -47.01
C THR A 573 24.70 -9.56 -45.91
N LEU A 574 25.36 -8.57 -45.29
CA LEU A 574 24.76 -7.72 -44.27
C LEU A 574 23.53 -6.96 -44.81
N PRO A 575 22.62 -6.43 -43.96
CA PRO A 575 21.43 -5.74 -44.42
C PRO A 575 21.74 -4.59 -45.39
N ALA A 576 20.93 -4.42 -46.44
CA ALA A 576 21.13 -3.32 -47.40
C ALA A 576 20.85 -1.94 -46.78
N ASN A 577 19.86 -1.89 -45.89
CA ASN A 577 19.45 -0.70 -45.15
C ASN A 577 19.44 -1.01 -43.66
N ALA A 578 19.80 -0.02 -42.85
CA ALA A 578 19.74 -0.06 -41.40
C ALA A 578 19.71 1.38 -40.85
N TRP A 579 19.54 1.53 -39.54
CA TRP A 579 19.62 2.84 -38.90
C TRP A 579 21.07 3.21 -38.61
N GLN A 580 21.36 4.52 -38.61
CA GLN A 580 22.69 5.03 -38.28
C GLN A 580 23.18 4.46 -36.93
N GLY A 581 24.35 3.81 -36.95
CA GLY A 581 24.97 3.28 -35.74
C GLY A 581 24.57 1.85 -35.37
N ASP A 582 23.64 1.22 -36.10
CA ASP A 582 23.31 -0.19 -35.90
C ASP A 582 24.54 -1.09 -36.00
N THR A 583 24.57 -2.17 -35.23
CA THR A 583 25.68 -3.11 -35.25
C THR A 583 25.25 -4.53 -35.62
N VAL A 584 26.13 -5.20 -36.36
CA VAL A 584 26.07 -6.64 -36.60
C VAL A 584 27.36 -7.26 -36.12
N THR A 585 27.25 -8.25 -35.23
CA THR A 585 28.35 -9.10 -34.79
C THR A 585 28.17 -10.49 -35.38
N LEU A 586 29.18 -10.96 -36.11
CA LEU A 586 29.24 -12.32 -36.66
C LEU A 586 30.28 -13.10 -35.87
N THR A 587 29.91 -14.27 -35.37
CA THR A 587 30.83 -15.20 -34.67
C THR A 587 30.79 -16.55 -35.35
N SER A 588 31.94 -17.22 -35.47
CA SER A 588 31.98 -18.55 -36.08
C SER A 588 32.73 -19.56 -35.23
N ASN A 589 32.03 -20.62 -34.85
CA ASN A 589 32.59 -21.86 -34.33
C ASN A 589 32.50 -23.01 -35.35
N ALA A 590 32.03 -22.73 -36.58
CA ALA A 590 31.89 -23.72 -37.62
C ALA A 590 33.25 -24.16 -38.16
N THR A 591 33.34 -25.43 -38.55
CA THR A 591 34.53 -26.02 -39.16
C THR A 591 34.80 -25.44 -40.55
N TYR A 592 33.75 -25.12 -41.32
CA TYR A 592 33.87 -24.53 -42.65
C TYR A 592 33.88 -23.00 -42.59
N THR A 593 34.80 -22.39 -43.36
CA THR A 593 34.89 -20.93 -43.50
C THR A 593 33.69 -20.38 -44.27
N ALA A 594 33.04 -19.35 -43.72
CA ALA A 594 32.00 -18.58 -44.41
C ALA A 594 32.59 -17.29 -45.01
N THR A 595 31.91 -16.70 -45.99
CA THR A 595 32.30 -15.40 -46.58
C THR A 595 31.26 -14.32 -46.28
N VAL A 596 31.69 -13.22 -45.67
CA VAL A 596 30.91 -11.98 -45.57
C VAL A 596 31.06 -11.22 -46.87
N MET A 597 29.96 -11.01 -47.60
CA MET A 597 29.99 -10.40 -48.93
C MET A 597 30.26 -8.90 -48.87
N GLY A 598 31.18 -8.44 -49.73
CA GLY A 598 31.59 -7.03 -49.80
C GLY A 598 30.50 -6.05 -50.27
N THR A 599 29.40 -6.54 -50.83
CA THR A 599 28.33 -5.74 -51.46
C THR A 599 27.84 -4.57 -50.60
N ASN A 600 27.65 -4.82 -49.29
CA ASN A 600 27.13 -3.82 -48.35
C ASN A 600 28.21 -3.29 -47.40
N LEU A 601 29.47 -3.70 -47.57
CA LEU A 601 30.59 -3.22 -46.78
C LEU A 601 31.16 -1.93 -47.37
N GLU A 602 31.67 -1.04 -46.51
CA GLU A 602 32.36 0.18 -46.93
C GLU A 602 33.63 -0.13 -47.73
N SER A 603 34.31 -1.23 -47.42
CA SER A 603 35.50 -1.68 -48.15
C SER A 603 35.19 -2.18 -49.57
N GLY A 604 33.95 -2.59 -49.85
CA GLY A 604 33.57 -3.30 -51.07
C GLY A 604 34.16 -4.72 -51.22
N ALA A 605 35.13 -5.09 -50.39
CA ALA A 605 35.82 -6.38 -50.43
C ALA A 605 35.15 -7.39 -49.49
N SER A 606 34.93 -8.61 -49.98
CA SER A 606 34.44 -9.72 -49.16
C SER A 606 35.47 -10.15 -48.11
N VAL A 607 34.99 -10.52 -46.93
CA VAL A 607 35.82 -10.90 -45.77
C VAL A 607 35.56 -12.36 -45.40
N GLN A 608 36.61 -13.12 -45.10
CA GLN A 608 36.46 -14.51 -44.65
C GLN A 608 36.14 -14.53 -43.16
N LEU A 609 35.18 -15.37 -42.77
CA LEU A 609 34.79 -15.65 -41.38
C LEU A 609 35.16 -17.10 -41.07
N ARG A 610 36.32 -17.30 -40.45
CA ARG A 610 36.90 -18.60 -40.10
C ARG A 610 36.48 -19.02 -38.70
N ARG A 611 36.76 -20.28 -38.35
CA ARG A 611 36.55 -20.79 -37.00
C ARG A 611 37.34 -19.97 -35.97
N GLY A 612 36.67 -19.51 -34.92
CA GLY A 612 37.20 -18.65 -33.87
C GLY A 612 37.09 -17.16 -34.18
N ASP A 613 36.69 -16.76 -35.39
CA ASP A 613 36.58 -15.34 -35.74
C ASP A 613 35.33 -14.70 -35.13
N THR A 614 35.51 -13.47 -34.67
CA THR A 614 34.44 -12.53 -34.35
C THR A 614 34.64 -11.27 -35.18
N LEU A 615 33.66 -10.95 -36.03
CA LEU A 615 33.66 -9.77 -36.87
C LEU A 615 32.54 -8.82 -36.44
N HIS A 616 32.85 -7.53 -36.37
CA HIS A 616 31.92 -6.50 -35.93
C HIS A 616 31.79 -5.43 -37.00
N TYR A 617 30.54 -5.07 -37.30
CA TYR A 617 30.21 -4.06 -38.28
C TYR A 617 29.28 -3.02 -37.67
N ARG A 618 29.45 -1.76 -38.05
CA ARG A 618 28.56 -0.65 -37.71
C ARG A 618 28.05 0.03 -38.97
N TYR A 619 26.74 0.26 -39.05
CA TYR A 619 26.13 0.93 -40.20
C TYR A 619 26.35 2.45 -40.18
N VAL A 620 26.70 2.99 -41.34
CA VAL A 620 26.90 4.43 -41.55
C VAL A 620 25.91 4.91 -42.61
N ALA A 621 24.82 5.52 -42.17
CA ALA A 621 23.69 5.91 -43.01
C ALA A 621 24.06 6.97 -44.06
N SER A 622 25.01 7.86 -43.77
CA SER A 622 25.45 8.89 -44.73
C SER A 622 26.10 8.31 -46.00
N ILE A 623 26.56 7.06 -45.96
CA ILE A 623 27.14 6.36 -47.11
C ILE A 623 26.39 5.08 -47.47
N GLY A 624 25.38 4.68 -46.69
CA GLY A 624 24.59 3.47 -46.91
C GLY A 624 25.38 2.16 -46.84
N LYS A 625 26.45 2.10 -46.01
CA LYS A 625 27.37 0.96 -45.93
C LYS A 625 27.71 0.56 -44.49
N TRP A 626 28.16 -0.68 -44.33
CA TRP A 626 28.67 -1.23 -43.08
C TRP A 626 30.19 -1.08 -42.98
N ARG A 627 30.63 -0.41 -41.93
CA ARG A 627 32.06 -0.21 -41.60
C ARG A 627 32.51 -1.26 -40.59
N SER A 628 33.67 -1.87 -40.81
CA SER A 628 34.32 -2.71 -39.79
C SER A 628 34.60 -1.88 -38.54
N TRP A 629 34.20 -2.37 -37.38
CA TRP A 629 34.28 -1.61 -36.12
C TRP A 629 34.90 -2.47 -35.03
N GLN A 630 36.02 -2.03 -34.43
CA GLN A 630 36.51 -2.67 -33.21
C GLN A 630 35.84 -1.96 -32.03
N GLY A 631 34.78 -2.57 -31.50
CA GLY A 631 34.22 -2.15 -30.22
C GLY A 631 35.10 -2.63 -29.09
N LEU A 632 35.40 -1.76 -28.12
CA LEU A 632 35.93 -2.19 -26.84
C LEU A 632 34.87 -3.08 -26.17
N ASP A 633 35.16 -4.38 -26.06
CA ASP A 633 34.40 -5.33 -25.26
C ASP A 633 34.55 -4.94 -23.78
N ASN A 634 33.65 -4.09 -23.28
CA ASN A 634 33.39 -3.96 -21.85
C ASN A 634 31.95 -4.44 -21.62
N GLU A 635 31.81 -5.75 -21.39
CA GLU A 635 30.64 -6.32 -20.70
C GLU A 635 30.72 -6.08 -19.19
#